data_AF-A0A0T6A4D4-F1
#
_entry.id   AF-A0A0T6A4D4-F1
#
_cell.length_a   1.000
_cell.length_b   1.000
_cell.length_c   1.000
_cell.angle_alpha   90.00
_cell.angle_beta   90.00
_cell.angle_gamma   90.00
#
_symmetry.space_group_name_H-M   'P 1'
#
loop_
_entity.id
_entity.type
_entity.pdbx_description
1 polymer ?
#
loop_
_entity_poly.entity_id
_entity_poly.type
_entity_poly.pdbx_seq_one_letter_code
_entity_poly.pdbx_strand_id
1 'polypeptide(L)'
;MGWWALPLLLVGFWGIAQLDLDCAHKSRSRAQLDRILLAEIETAEDFAQAALGEALGGCLKGADPERCRTETRQRFGTAWTKQKAQIEEKYRRILEEFEVRCRASLT
;
A
#
# COMPACT_ATOMS: atom_id res chain seq x y z
N MET A 1 -11.22 15.42 -22.69
CA MET A 1 -10.13 14.44 -22.49
C MET A 1 -9.74 14.43 -21.02
N GLY A 2 -10.18 13.45 -20.25
CA GLY A 2 -9.85 13.31 -18.83
C GLY A 2 -8.58 12.48 -18.65
N TRP A 3 -7.46 13.12 -18.32
CA TRP A 3 -6.16 12.47 -18.09
C TRP A 3 -5.88 12.13 -16.61
N TRP A 4 -6.90 12.17 -15.76
CA TRP A 4 -6.73 12.00 -14.30
C TRP A 4 -6.73 10.53 -13.83
N ALA A 5 -6.75 9.56 -14.75
CA ALA A 5 -6.93 8.15 -14.40
C ALA A 5 -5.63 7.35 -14.17
N LEU A 6 -4.44 7.91 -14.38
CA LEU A 6 -3.18 7.19 -14.15
C LEU A 6 -2.09 8.19 -13.71
N PRO A 7 -1.73 8.21 -12.41
CA PRO A 7 -0.43 7.61 -12.07
C PRO A 7 -0.34 7.00 -10.65
N LEU A 8 -1.45 6.66 -9.97
CA LEU A 8 -1.36 6.07 -8.62
C LEU A 8 -1.02 4.56 -8.60
N LEU A 9 -1.04 3.89 -9.75
CA LEU A 9 -0.80 2.44 -9.85
C LEU A 9 0.69 2.05 -9.95
N LEU A 10 1.62 3.00 -10.08
CA LEU A 10 3.02 2.69 -10.43
C LEU A 10 4.07 3.00 -9.36
N VAL A 11 3.68 3.49 -8.17
CA VAL A 11 4.66 3.86 -7.13
C VAL A 11 5.24 2.64 -6.38
N GLY A 12 4.65 1.45 -6.51
CA GLY A 12 4.97 0.31 -5.64
C GLY A 12 6.03 -0.70 -6.12
N PHE A 13 6.60 -0.56 -7.33
CA PHE A 13 7.39 -1.64 -7.93
C PHE A 13 8.91 -1.55 -7.69
N TRP A 14 9.43 -0.43 -7.18
CA TRP A 14 10.89 -0.19 -7.19
C TRP A 14 11.62 -0.51 -5.88
N GLY A 15 10.92 -0.80 -4.78
CA GLY A 15 11.56 -1.03 -3.47
C GLY A 15 12.15 -2.43 -3.22
N ILE A 16 11.78 -3.45 -4.01
CA ILE A 16 12.09 -4.86 -3.68
C ILE A 16 13.33 -5.38 -4.43
N ALA A 17 13.71 -4.76 -5.56
CA ALA A 17 14.80 -5.25 -6.40
C ALA A 17 16.19 -5.17 -5.73
N GLN A 18 16.31 -4.53 -4.56
CA GLN A 18 17.55 -4.38 -3.79
C GLN A 18 17.47 -5.00 -2.38
N LEU A 19 16.45 -5.79 -2.08
CA LEU A 19 16.29 -6.43 -0.78
C LEU A 19 17.26 -7.62 -0.68
N ASP A 20 18.36 -7.42 0.05
CA ASP A 20 19.40 -8.43 0.29
C ASP A 20 18.89 -9.46 1.33
N LEU A 21 18.02 -10.35 0.86
CA LEU A 21 17.36 -11.37 1.68
C LEU A 21 18.28 -12.59 1.82
N ASP A 22 18.92 -12.71 2.98
CA ASP A 22 19.85 -13.80 3.27
C ASP A 22 19.16 -14.98 3.99
N CYS A 23 19.39 -16.19 3.49
CA CYS A 23 18.94 -17.44 4.08
C CYS A 23 19.70 -17.83 5.35
N ALA A 24 20.96 -17.42 5.51
CA ALA A 24 21.73 -17.63 6.73
C ALA A 24 21.19 -16.79 7.91
N HIS A 25 20.48 -15.70 7.60
CA HIS A 25 19.91 -14.77 8.58
C HIS A 25 18.40 -14.56 8.39
N LYS A 26 17.64 -15.64 8.23
CA LYS A 26 16.19 -15.63 7.98
C LYS A 26 15.38 -14.69 8.88
N SER A 27 15.68 -14.64 10.19
CA SER A 27 14.97 -13.77 11.14
C SER A 27 15.20 -12.28 10.87
N ARG A 28 16.44 -11.88 10.50
CA ARG A 28 16.78 -10.51 10.12
C ARG A 28 16.06 -10.11 8.82
N SER A 29 16.07 -11.00 7.84
CA SER A 29 15.41 -10.81 6.54
C SER A 29 13.89 -10.62 6.70
N ARG A 30 13.25 -11.42 7.57
CA ARG A 30 11.84 -11.23 7.96
C ARG A 30 11.58 -9.87 8.60
N ALA A 31 12.38 -9.50 9.60
CA ALA A 31 12.23 -8.21 10.26
C ALA A 31 12.47 -7.01 9.32
N GLN A 32 13.30 -7.16 8.29
CA GLN A 32 13.45 -6.15 7.24
C GLN A 32 12.19 -6.04 6.38
N LEU A 33 11.61 -7.17 5.94
CA LEU A 33 10.34 -7.17 5.19
C LEU A 33 9.20 -6.54 5.98
N ASP A 34 9.09 -6.83 7.29
CA ASP A 34 8.06 -6.24 8.15
C ASP A 34 8.21 -4.72 8.26
N ARG A 35 9.44 -4.21 8.37
CA ARG A 35 9.70 -2.76 8.39
C ARG A 35 9.34 -2.09 7.07
N ILE A 36 9.64 -2.73 5.95
CA ILE A 36 9.35 -2.19 4.62
C ILE A 36 7.85 -2.23 4.35
N LEU A 37 7.16 -3.30 4.75
CA LEU A 37 5.70 -3.38 4.74
C LEU A 37 5.08 -2.19 5.50
N LEU A 38 5.53 -1.95 6.72
CA LEU A 38 5.03 -0.84 7.53
C LEU A 38 5.27 0.51 6.84
N ALA A 39 6.48 0.76 6.35
CA ALA A 39 6.82 2.00 5.65
C ALA A 39 6.00 2.21 4.37
N GLU A 40 5.72 1.15 3.60
CA GLU A 40 4.87 1.22 2.41
C GLU A 40 3.41 1.52 2.77
N ILE A 41 2.89 0.94 3.85
CA ILE A 41 1.55 1.26 4.37
C ILE A 41 1.49 2.72 4.82
N GLU A 42 2.44 3.18 5.63
CA GLU A 42 2.48 4.57 6.12
C GLU A 42 2.53 5.57 4.96
N THR A 43 3.42 5.32 4.00
CA THR A 43 3.52 6.16 2.80
C THR A 43 2.22 6.16 1.99
N ALA A 44 1.59 4.99 1.81
CA ALA A 44 0.32 4.90 1.10
C ALA A 44 -0.82 5.59 1.86
N GLU A 45 -0.79 5.54 3.20
CA GLU A 45 -1.76 6.22 4.06
C GLU A 45 -1.64 7.73 3.92
N ASP A 46 -0.42 8.28 3.95
CA ASP A 46 -0.17 9.72 3.77
C ASP A 46 -0.75 10.22 2.43
N PHE A 47 -0.50 9.49 1.34
CA PHE A 47 -1.08 9.83 0.04
C PHE A 47 -2.61 9.72 0.03
N ALA A 48 -3.16 8.68 0.67
CA ALA A 48 -4.61 8.49 0.76
C ALA A 48 -5.28 9.61 1.58
N GLN A 49 -4.67 10.05 2.68
CA GLN A 49 -5.15 11.14 3.51
C GLN A 49 -5.10 12.49 2.78
N ALA A 50 -4.02 12.76 2.04
CA ALA A 50 -3.92 13.95 1.20
C ALA A 50 -5.04 13.99 0.14
N ALA A 51 -5.25 12.89 -0.58
CA ALA A 51 -6.31 12.78 -1.58
C ALA A 51 -7.72 12.90 -0.97
N LEU A 52 -7.94 12.37 0.24
CA LEU A 52 -9.20 12.54 0.97
C LEU A 52 -9.42 14.02 1.31
N GLY A 53 -8.40 14.72 1.78
CA GLY A 53 -8.47 16.16 2.08
C GLY A 53 -8.92 16.98 0.87
N GLU A 54 -8.31 16.74 -0.29
CA GLU A 54 -8.68 17.38 -1.55
C GLU A 54 -10.12 17.08 -1.95
N ALA A 55 -10.54 15.81 -1.87
CA ALA A 55 -11.89 15.39 -2.22
C ALA A 55 -12.95 16.04 -1.30
N LEU A 56 -12.67 16.12 0.01
CA LEU A 56 -13.55 16.78 0.97
C LEU A 56 -13.63 18.29 0.74
N GLY A 57 -12.55 18.93 0.29
CA GLY A 57 -12.56 20.33 -0.15
C GLY A 57 -13.54 20.60 -1.30
N GLY A 58 -13.72 19.62 -2.20
CA GLY A 58 -14.69 19.66 -3.28
C GLY A 58 -16.15 19.66 -2.84
N CYS A 59 -16.46 19.04 -1.69
CA CYS A 59 -17.83 18.92 -1.18
C CYS A 59 -18.45 20.24 -0.68
N LEU A 60 -17.64 21.29 -0.44
CA LEU A 60 -18.11 22.59 0.03
C LEU A 60 -18.97 23.36 -0.99
N LYS A 61 -18.97 22.94 -2.26
CA LYS A 61 -19.60 23.66 -3.37
C LYS A 61 -20.98 23.10 -3.78
N GLY A 62 -21.49 22.07 -3.10
CA GLY A 62 -22.73 21.37 -3.46
C GLY A 62 -23.95 21.76 -2.61
N ALA A 63 -25.14 21.34 -3.07
CA ALA A 63 -26.41 21.58 -2.38
C ALA A 63 -26.57 20.82 -1.05
N ASP A 64 -25.83 19.71 -0.86
CA ASP A 64 -25.79 18.93 0.39
C ASP A 64 -24.33 18.55 0.75
N PRO A 65 -23.59 19.46 1.41
CA PRO A 65 -22.19 19.25 1.77
C PRO A 65 -21.98 18.09 2.73
N GLU A 66 -22.90 17.84 3.67
CA GLU A 66 -22.72 16.79 4.70
C GLU A 66 -22.89 15.40 4.12
N ARG A 67 -23.87 15.22 3.24
CA ARG A 67 -24.02 13.97 2.50
C ARG A 67 -22.79 13.70 1.63
N CYS A 68 -22.31 14.72 0.90
CA CYS A 68 -21.10 14.58 0.08
C CYS A 68 -19.89 14.14 0.90
N ARG A 69 -19.65 14.76 2.06
CA ARG A 69 -18.53 14.39 2.94
C ARG A 69 -18.65 12.98 3.48
N THR A 70 -19.86 12.56 3.86
CA THR A 70 -20.14 11.21 4.36
C THR A 70 -19.88 10.15 3.30
N GLU A 71 -20.44 10.33 2.10
CA GLU A 71 -20.22 9.42 0.98
C GLU A 71 -18.74 9.36 0.57
N THR A 72 -18.06 10.51 0.58
CA THR A 72 -16.62 10.61 0.27
C THR A 72 -15.80 9.82 1.27
N ARG A 73 -16.01 10.01 2.58
CA ARG A 73 -15.32 9.26 3.63
C ARG A 73 -15.55 7.75 3.52
N GLN A 74 -16.79 7.32 3.23
CA GLN A 74 -17.09 5.89 3.06
C GLN A 74 -16.37 5.28 1.85
N ARG A 75 -16.39 5.97 0.69
CA ARG A 75 -15.69 5.52 -0.52
C ARG A 75 -14.18 5.43 -0.29
N PHE A 76 -13.59 6.45 0.34
CA PHE A 76 -12.17 6.44 0.70
C PHE A 76 -11.82 5.33 1.70
N GLY A 77 -12.62 5.13 2.75
CA GLY A 77 -12.39 4.06 3.72
C GLY A 77 -12.39 2.67 3.07
N THR A 78 -13.30 2.44 2.13
CA THR A 78 -13.37 1.19 1.37
C THR A 78 -12.17 1.03 0.43
N ALA A 79 -11.80 2.09 -0.30
CA ALA A 79 -10.65 2.09 -1.20
C ALA A 79 -9.33 1.86 -0.44
N TRP A 80 -9.15 2.54 0.69
CA TRP A 80 -8.01 2.39 1.58
C TRP A 80 -7.88 0.96 2.11
N THR A 81 -8.98 0.39 2.62
CA THR A 81 -9.00 -1.00 3.12
C THR A 81 -8.55 -1.97 2.03
N LYS A 82 -9.03 -1.79 0.80
CA LYS A 82 -8.61 -2.61 -0.34
C LYS A 82 -7.14 -2.43 -0.69
N GLN A 83 -6.64 -1.20 -0.70
CA GLN A 83 -5.25 -0.91 -1.02
C GLN A 83 -4.29 -1.48 0.04
N LYS A 84 -4.60 -1.29 1.32
CA LYS A 84 -3.84 -1.87 2.43
C LYS A 84 -3.76 -3.39 2.32
N ALA A 85 -4.88 -4.06 2.07
CA ALA A 85 -4.90 -5.52 1.88
C ALA A 85 -4.04 -5.99 0.68
N GLN A 86 -3.97 -5.19 -0.40
CA GLN A 86 -3.09 -5.50 -1.54
C GLN A 86 -1.60 -5.36 -1.18
N ILE A 87 -1.23 -4.36 -0.39
CA ILE A 87 0.14 -4.20 0.11
C ILE A 87 0.50 -5.37 1.03
N GLU A 88 -0.34 -5.69 2.01
CA GLU A 88 -0.14 -6.84 2.91
C GLU A 88 0.01 -8.15 2.13
N GLU A 89 -0.85 -8.41 1.14
CA GLU A 89 -0.80 -9.60 0.29
C GLU A 89 0.51 -9.67 -0.52
N LYS A 90 0.98 -8.55 -1.06
CA LYS A 90 2.25 -8.46 -1.79
C LYS A 90 3.41 -8.90 -0.90
N TYR A 91 3.50 -8.39 0.34
CA TYR A 91 4.58 -8.76 1.26
C TYR A 91 4.45 -10.19 1.77
N ARG A 92 3.22 -10.70 1.96
CA ARG A 92 2.99 -12.10 2.28
C ARG A 92 3.57 -13.03 1.22
N ARG A 93 3.35 -12.75 -0.07
CA ARG A 93 3.92 -13.55 -1.18
C ARG A 93 5.44 -13.49 -1.23
N ILE A 94 6.02 -12.31 -1.05
CA ILE A 94 7.48 -12.14 -1.04
C ILE A 94 8.10 -12.98 0.08
N LEU A 95 7.47 -12.97 1.26
CA LEU A 95 7.91 -13.78 2.39
C LEU A 95 7.80 -15.27 2.05
N GLU A 96 6.66 -15.74 1.55
CA GLU A 96 6.46 -17.14 1.15
C GLU A 96 7.53 -17.59 0.12
N GLU A 97 7.78 -16.80 -0.92
CA GLU A 97 8.81 -17.08 -1.94
C GLU A 97 10.23 -17.12 -1.37
N PHE A 98 10.55 -16.20 -0.46
CA PHE A 98 11.83 -16.20 0.25
C PHE A 98 12.01 -17.49 1.08
N GLU A 99 10.97 -17.90 1.81
CA GLU A 99 11.03 -19.10 2.64
C GLU A 99 11.15 -20.39 1.84
N VAL A 100 10.49 -20.47 0.69
CA VAL A 100 10.62 -21.60 -0.24
C VAL A 100 12.04 -21.67 -0.79
N ARG A 101 12.61 -20.55 -1.25
CA ARG A 101 13.99 -20.50 -1.77
C ARG A 101 15.02 -20.92 -0.73
N CYS A 102 14.90 -20.43 0.51
CA CYS A 102 15.84 -20.81 1.56
C CYS A 102 15.72 -22.28 1.99
N ARG A 103 14.53 -22.88 1.88
CA ARG A 103 14.39 -24.32 2.12
C ARG A 103 15.04 -25.13 1.00
N ALA A 104 14.88 -24.70 -0.25
CA ALA A 104 15.48 -25.35 -1.42
C ALA A 104 17.01 -25.25 -1.46
N SER A 105 17.61 -24.21 -0.87
CA SER A 105 19.08 -24.07 -0.79
C SER A 105 19.74 -24.94 0.30
N LEU A 106 18.95 -25.57 1.18
CA LEU A 106 19.44 -26.45 2.25
C LEU A 106 19.35 -27.94 1.89
N THR A 107 18.73 -28.27 0.75
CA THR A 107 18.63 -29.61 0.16
C THR A 107 19.58 -29.77 -1.01
#